data_AF-A0AAE0C5A9-F1
#
_entry.id   AF-A0AAE0C5A9-F1
#
_cell.length_a   1.000
_cell.length_b   1.000
_cell.length_c   1.000
_cell.angle_alpha   90.00
_cell.angle_beta   90.00
_cell.angle_gamma   90.00
#
_symmetry.space_group_name_H-M   'P 1'
#
loop_
_entity.id
_entity.type
_entity.pdbx_description
1 polymer ?
#
loop_
_entity_poly.entity_id
_entity_poly.type
_entity_poly.pdbx_seq_one_letter_code
_entity_poly.pdbx_strand_id
1 'polypeptide(L)'
;FDTEVVVNGPDVPPTVTWGTSPQDVAPVTGLVPDPAAEADPQRRAAMERALNYMGLSANDPISGIPVDKVFIGSCTNARIEDMRAAAAVASGGKVADGVYAMVVPGSGLVKAQAEEEGLHTILMEAGFDWREPGCSMCLAMNPDKLLPGERCASTSNRNFEGRQGTGGRTHLMSPAMAALAAIQGTLADIRDATVAELPTPPTAGAFTAGLTFTPAAAATKEQSATAGASEGMAKFTKLRSIAAPLDIMNVDTDMIIPKQFLKTIKRTGLGVSAFYELRYTPDGNENPDFVLNQEPYRTSKILVAGDNFGCGSSREHAPWAIQDFGIQCVISTSFADIFYNNCFKNGMLPIKLPKDEVAALMDDARKGLEIEINLEENKIVREGGEEISFEVNEFRKHCLINGLDDIGLTMQQDDLISQFEARRAELMPWL
;
A
#
# COMPACT_ATOMS: atom_id res chain seq x y z
N PHE A 1 -11.53 -26.09 5.48
CA PHE A 1 -11.55 -24.69 5.01
C PHE A 1 -12.96 -24.17 5.20
N ASP A 2 -13.12 -22.90 5.60
CA ASP A 2 -14.45 -22.27 5.71
C ASP A 2 -15.04 -21.95 4.32
N THR A 3 -14.21 -21.88 3.28
CA THR A 3 -14.61 -21.74 1.87
C THR A 3 -13.58 -22.42 0.97
N GLU A 4 -14.05 -23.06 -0.10
CA GLU A 4 -13.20 -23.67 -1.14
C GLU A 4 -13.53 -23.02 -2.50
N VAL A 5 -12.49 -22.62 -3.24
CA VAL A 5 -12.60 -22.02 -4.57
C VAL A 5 -11.67 -22.76 -5.51
N VAL A 6 -12.18 -23.24 -6.64
CA VAL A 6 -11.41 -23.95 -7.66
C VAL A 6 -11.22 -23.04 -8.86
N VAL A 7 -9.96 -22.83 -9.27
CA VAL A 7 -9.60 -22.01 -10.44
C VAL A 7 -8.78 -22.87 -11.40
N ASN A 8 -9.28 -23.04 -12.62
CA ASN A 8 -8.54 -23.72 -13.69
C ASN A 8 -7.55 -22.74 -14.31
N GLY A 9 -6.25 -22.99 -14.17
CA GLY A 9 -5.21 -22.13 -14.73
C GLY A 9 -5.38 -21.77 -16.22
N PRO A 10 -5.72 -22.74 -17.12
CA PRO A 10 -5.92 -22.45 -18.54
C PRO A 10 -7.07 -21.48 -18.85
N ASP A 11 -8.04 -21.33 -17.95
CA ASP A 11 -9.18 -20.43 -18.13
C ASP A 11 -8.83 -18.98 -17.77
N VAL A 12 -7.66 -18.74 -17.17
CA VAL A 12 -7.19 -17.40 -16.78
C VAL A 12 -6.38 -16.79 -17.93
N PRO A 13 -6.92 -15.79 -18.65
CA PRO A 13 -6.17 -15.12 -19.70
C PRO A 13 -5.03 -14.26 -19.11
N PRO A 14 -4.06 -13.83 -19.93
CA PRO A 14 -3.16 -12.74 -19.54
C PRO A 14 -3.97 -11.50 -19.14
N THR A 15 -3.64 -10.94 -17.98
CA THR A 15 -4.39 -9.83 -17.37
C THR A 15 -3.50 -8.62 -17.12
N VAL A 16 -4.15 -7.47 -16.99
CA VAL A 16 -3.53 -6.21 -16.61
C VAL A 16 -4.48 -5.40 -15.73
N THR A 17 -3.95 -4.55 -14.85
CA THR A 17 -4.81 -3.57 -14.17
C THR A 17 -5.19 -2.43 -15.11
N TRP A 18 -6.45 -2.04 -15.14
CA TRP A 18 -6.94 -0.87 -15.88
C TRP A 18 -7.11 0.36 -14.97
N GLY A 19 -7.35 0.16 -13.68
CA GLY A 19 -7.62 1.21 -12.68
C GLY A 19 -6.42 1.53 -11.78
N THR A 20 -6.71 2.08 -10.60
CA THR A 20 -5.71 2.54 -9.62
C THR A 20 -5.56 1.60 -8.43
N SER A 21 -6.24 0.46 -8.42
CA SER A 21 -6.08 -0.58 -7.42
C SER A 21 -5.67 -1.93 -8.05
N PRO A 22 -4.92 -2.79 -7.34
CA PRO A 22 -4.60 -4.14 -7.81
C PRO A 22 -5.81 -5.03 -8.11
N GLN A 23 -7.00 -4.66 -7.60
CA GLN A 23 -8.24 -5.38 -7.88
C GLN A 23 -8.88 -4.99 -9.22
N ASP A 24 -8.50 -3.85 -9.79
CA ASP A 24 -9.07 -3.28 -11.01
C ASP A 24 -8.46 -3.96 -12.23
N VAL A 25 -8.76 -5.25 -12.40
CA VAL A 25 -8.12 -6.15 -13.37
C VAL A 25 -9.07 -6.46 -14.53
N ALA A 26 -8.51 -6.56 -15.73
CA ALA A 26 -9.20 -7.08 -16.91
C ALA A 26 -8.25 -7.95 -17.76
N PRO A 27 -8.78 -8.85 -18.61
CA PRO A 27 -8.00 -9.48 -19.65
C PRO A 27 -7.34 -8.42 -20.55
N VAL A 28 -6.10 -8.63 -20.99
CA VAL A 28 -5.40 -7.68 -21.87
C VAL A 28 -6.11 -7.51 -23.23
N THR A 29 -6.81 -8.55 -23.69
CA THR A 29 -7.64 -8.52 -24.90
C THR A 29 -9.03 -7.90 -24.67
N GLY A 30 -9.31 -7.44 -23.45
CA GLY A 30 -10.59 -6.85 -23.06
C GLY A 30 -10.66 -5.35 -23.31
N LEU A 31 -11.74 -4.77 -22.79
CA LEU A 31 -12.01 -3.33 -22.85
C LEU A 31 -11.89 -2.72 -21.45
N VAL A 32 -11.60 -1.43 -21.39
CA VAL A 32 -11.72 -0.62 -20.19
C VAL A 32 -13.17 -0.67 -19.69
N PRO A 33 -13.45 -1.04 -18.43
CA PRO A 33 -14.82 -1.15 -17.93
C PRO A 33 -15.59 0.18 -17.99
N ASP A 34 -16.90 0.09 -18.18
CA ASP A 34 -17.81 1.25 -18.23
C ASP A 34 -18.44 1.50 -16.84
N PRO A 35 -18.13 2.62 -16.16
CA PRO A 35 -18.74 2.97 -14.89
C PRO A 35 -20.27 3.08 -14.96
N ALA A 36 -20.85 3.42 -16.12
CA ALA A 36 -22.30 3.51 -16.28
C ALA A 36 -23.01 2.15 -16.10
N ALA A 37 -22.28 1.04 -16.26
CA ALA A 37 -22.78 -0.31 -16.06
C ALA A 37 -22.68 -0.80 -14.59
N GLU A 38 -21.95 -0.10 -13.72
CA GLU A 38 -21.83 -0.44 -12.30
C GLU A 38 -23.07 0.02 -11.54
N ALA A 39 -23.71 -0.89 -10.78
CA ALA A 39 -24.94 -0.63 -10.06
C ALA A 39 -24.71 0.07 -8.71
N ASP A 40 -23.59 -0.23 -8.05
CA ASP A 40 -23.24 0.39 -6.77
C ASP A 40 -22.69 1.82 -6.98
N PRO A 41 -23.33 2.86 -6.42
CA PRO A 41 -22.91 4.24 -6.64
C PRO A 41 -21.48 4.56 -6.14
N GLN A 42 -21.01 3.92 -5.05
CA GLN A 42 -19.66 4.15 -4.54
C GLN A 42 -18.63 3.49 -5.45
N ARG A 43 -18.89 2.26 -5.91
CA ARG A 43 -18.04 1.59 -6.92
C ARG A 43 -18.01 2.37 -8.22
N ARG A 44 -19.15 2.84 -8.72
CA ARG A 44 -19.22 3.70 -9.90
C ARG A 44 -18.32 4.93 -9.74
N ALA A 45 -18.47 5.66 -8.64
CA ALA A 45 -17.65 6.84 -8.36
C ALA A 45 -16.15 6.49 -8.25
N ALA A 46 -15.79 5.35 -7.66
CA ALA A 46 -14.40 4.89 -7.61
C ALA A 46 -13.84 4.54 -9.00
N MET A 47 -14.63 3.88 -9.85
CA MET A 47 -14.25 3.59 -11.24
C MET A 47 -14.05 4.89 -12.03
N GLU A 48 -14.96 5.86 -11.92
CA GLU A 48 -14.84 7.17 -12.57
C GLU A 48 -13.55 7.89 -12.14
N ARG A 49 -13.23 7.91 -10.84
CA ARG A 49 -11.95 8.47 -10.35
C ARG A 49 -10.75 7.74 -10.92
N ALA A 50 -10.76 6.41 -10.91
CA ALA A 50 -9.67 5.60 -11.43
C ALA A 50 -9.44 5.85 -12.92
N LEU A 51 -10.51 5.90 -13.74
CA LEU A 51 -10.40 6.19 -15.17
C LEU A 51 -9.88 7.60 -15.44
N ASN A 52 -10.36 8.60 -14.69
CA ASN A 52 -9.88 9.97 -14.79
C ASN A 52 -8.38 10.07 -14.46
N TYR A 53 -7.94 9.46 -13.36
CA TYR A 53 -6.53 9.42 -12.97
C TYR A 53 -5.68 8.72 -14.04
N MET A 54 -6.12 7.53 -14.47
CA MET A 54 -5.46 6.71 -15.47
C MET A 54 -5.53 7.32 -16.88
N GLY A 55 -6.33 8.36 -17.11
CA GLY A 55 -6.53 8.97 -18.42
C GLY A 55 -7.03 7.97 -19.46
N LEU A 56 -8.03 7.16 -19.10
CA LEU A 56 -8.64 6.14 -19.95
C LEU A 56 -10.12 6.46 -20.17
N SER A 57 -10.66 6.09 -21.33
CA SER A 57 -12.10 6.18 -21.61
C SER A 57 -12.74 4.81 -21.48
N ALA A 58 -14.00 4.78 -21.02
CA ALA A 58 -14.79 3.57 -20.98
C ALA A 58 -14.89 2.92 -22.37
N ASN A 59 -14.83 1.59 -22.41
CA ASN A 59 -14.90 0.75 -23.60
C ASN A 59 -13.72 0.86 -24.59
N ASP A 60 -12.67 1.63 -24.28
CA ASP A 60 -11.44 1.62 -25.07
C ASP A 60 -10.75 0.24 -24.98
N PRO A 61 -10.13 -0.26 -26.07
CA PRO A 61 -9.30 -1.47 -26.00
C PRO A 61 -8.13 -1.30 -25.03
N ILE A 62 -7.88 -2.31 -24.21
CA ILE A 62 -6.75 -2.30 -23.29
C ILE A 62 -5.44 -2.52 -24.05
N SER A 63 -5.43 -3.50 -24.96
CA SER A 63 -4.32 -3.68 -25.89
C SER A 63 -4.16 -2.45 -26.78
N GLY A 64 -2.93 -1.98 -26.96
CA GLY A 64 -2.62 -0.78 -27.74
C GLY A 64 -2.54 0.52 -26.92
N ILE A 65 -2.86 0.50 -25.62
CA ILE A 65 -2.62 1.65 -24.75
C ILE A 65 -1.11 1.96 -24.71
N PRO A 66 -0.66 3.18 -25.06
CA PRO A 66 0.77 3.52 -25.15
C PRO A 66 1.42 3.61 -23.77
N VAL A 67 2.67 3.17 -23.66
CA VAL A 67 3.47 3.27 -22.43
C VAL A 67 4.68 4.17 -22.65
N ASP A 68 5.04 4.93 -21.62
CA ASP A 68 6.25 5.77 -21.61
C ASP A 68 7.41 5.07 -20.90
N LYS A 69 7.08 4.24 -19.89
CA LYS A 69 8.06 3.50 -19.10
C LYS A 69 7.67 2.04 -18.93
N VAL A 70 8.67 1.20 -18.73
CA VAL A 70 8.51 -0.19 -18.33
C VAL A 70 9.37 -0.49 -17.13
N PHE A 71 8.77 -1.12 -16.13
CA PHE A 71 9.43 -1.54 -14.90
C PHE A 71 9.28 -3.04 -14.69
N ILE A 72 10.38 -3.78 -14.85
CA ILE A 72 10.43 -5.22 -14.54
C ILE A 72 11.24 -5.43 -13.27
N GLY A 73 10.67 -6.16 -12.31
CA GLY A 73 11.37 -6.69 -11.16
C GLY A 73 10.82 -6.28 -9.79
N SER A 74 11.72 -5.91 -8.87
CA SER A 74 11.48 -5.81 -7.40
C SER A 74 11.15 -7.15 -6.74
N CYS A 75 10.65 -7.16 -5.50
CA CYS A 75 10.39 -8.40 -4.77
C CYS A 75 9.31 -9.32 -5.39
N THR A 76 8.40 -8.78 -6.21
CA THR A 76 7.22 -9.54 -6.67
C THR A 76 7.57 -10.46 -7.84
N ASN A 77 8.19 -9.91 -8.88
CA ASN A 77 8.43 -10.59 -10.16
C ASN A 77 9.87 -10.40 -10.64
N ALA A 78 10.83 -10.70 -9.77
CA ALA A 78 12.26 -10.66 -10.07
C ALA A 78 13.00 -11.92 -9.63
N ARG A 79 12.36 -13.08 -9.78
CA ARG A 79 13.03 -14.38 -9.68
C ARG A 79 13.87 -14.61 -10.93
N ILE A 80 14.76 -15.59 -10.90
CA ILE A 80 15.56 -15.90 -12.09
C ILE A 80 14.67 -16.33 -13.27
N GLU A 81 13.57 -17.04 -13.01
CA GLU A 81 12.57 -17.41 -14.04
C GLU A 81 11.90 -16.18 -14.67
N ASP A 82 11.62 -15.14 -13.87
CA ASP A 82 11.05 -13.89 -14.37
C ASP A 82 12.05 -13.17 -15.29
N MET A 83 13.34 -13.16 -14.93
CA MET A 83 14.41 -12.58 -15.76
C MET A 83 14.57 -13.33 -17.08
N ARG A 84 14.50 -14.66 -17.06
CA ARG A 84 14.52 -15.50 -18.27
C ARG A 84 13.32 -15.21 -19.16
N ALA A 85 12.11 -15.11 -18.59
CA ALA A 85 10.91 -14.81 -19.35
C ALA A 85 11.00 -13.43 -20.03
N ALA A 86 11.48 -12.41 -19.31
CA ALA A 86 11.72 -11.08 -19.88
C ALA A 86 12.79 -11.10 -20.99
N ALA A 87 13.93 -11.78 -20.75
CA ALA A 87 15.01 -11.89 -21.73
C ALA A 87 14.60 -12.65 -23.00
N ALA A 88 13.80 -13.72 -22.87
CA ALA A 88 13.29 -14.48 -23.99
C ALA A 88 12.43 -13.62 -24.93
N VAL A 89 11.61 -12.73 -24.38
CA VAL A 89 10.82 -11.75 -25.14
C VAL A 89 11.72 -10.64 -25.70
N ALA A 90 12.64 -10.11 -24.88
CA ALA A 90 13.57 -9.04 -25.28
C ALA A 90 14.45 -9.43 -26.47
N SER A 91 14.79 -10.71 -26.63
CA SER A 91 15.54 -11.20 -27.79
C SER A 91 14.82 -10.98 -29.14
N GLY A 92 13.50 -10.79 -29.13
CA GLY A 92 12.67 -10.59 -30.32
C GLY A 92 12.68 -9.15 -30.87
N GLY A 93 13.29 -8.19 -30.19
CA GLY A 93 13.26 -6.79 -30.63
C GLY A 93 14.12 -5.83 -29.81
N LYS A 94 13.97 -4.53 -30.08
CA LYS A 94 14.54 -3.45 -29.26
C LYS A 94 13.41 -2.70 -28.56
N VAL A 95 13.71 -2.09 -27.41
CA VAL A 95 12.82 -1.14 -26.74
C VAL A 95 12.40 -0.06 -27.74
N ALA A 96 11.11 0.23 -27.80
CA ALA A 96 10.54 1.19 -28.74
C ALA A 96 11.04 2.62 -28.50
N ASP A 97 11.11 3.41 -29.58
CA ASP A 97 11.50 4.81 -29.50
C ASP A 97 10.59 5.58 -28.53
N GLY A 98 11.19 6.34 -27.62
CA GLY A 98 10.48 7.11 -26.60
C GLY A 98 10.10 6.33 -25.34
N VAL A 99 10.29 5.00 -25.32
CA VAL A 99 10.05 4.17 -24.13
C VAL A 99 11.33 4.02 -23.32
N TYR A 100 11.23 4.20 -22.00
CA TYR A 100 12.32 3.88 -21.10
C TYR A 100 12.00 2.63 -20.27
N ALA A 101 12.75 1.55 -20.51
CA ALA A 101 12.54 0.27 -19.85
C ALA A 101 13.68 -0.07 -18.89
N MET A 102 13.35 -0.49 -17.67
CA MET A 102 14.33 -0.92 -16.67
C MET A 102 14.01 -2.30 -16.12
N VAL A 103 15.06 -3.00 -15.72
CA VAL A 103 14.98 -4.32 -15.08
C VAL A 103 15.77 -4.33 -13.77
N VAL A 104 15.10 -4.70 -12.68
CA VAL A 104 15.62 -4.64 -11.31
C VAL A 104 15.57 -6.03 -10.67
N PRO A 105 16.70 -6.71 -10.50
CA PRO A 105 16.75 -8.02 -9.86
C PRO A 105 16.22 -7.99 -8.42
N GLY A 106 15.64 -9.10 -7.95
CA GLY A 106 15.05 -9.17 -6.61
C GLY A 106 16.09 -9.29 -5.50
N SER A 107 17.30 -9.74 -5.84
CA SER A 107 18.43 -9.88 -4.92
C SER A 107 19.77 -9.87 -5.66
N GLY A 108 20.86 -9.71 -4.92
CA GLY A 108 22.21 -9.86 -5.47
C GLY A 108 22.46 -11.25 -6.07
N LEU A 109 21.83 -12.30 -5.52
CA LEU A 109 21.96 -13.66 -6.04
C LEU A 109 21.28 -13.82 -7.40
N VAL A 110 20.06 -13.29 -7.54
CA VAL A 110 19.36 -13.33 -8.83
C VAL A 110 20.13 -12.54 -9.88
N LYS A 111 20.67 -11.37 -9.51
CA LYS A 111 21.50 -10.57 -10.41
C LYS A 111 22.73 -11.34 -10.88
N ALA A 112 23.51 -11.87 -9.95
CA ALA A 112 24.71 -12.63 -10.25
C ALA A 112 24.41 -13.85 -11.15
N GLN A 113 23.32 -14.59 -10.86
CA GLN A 113 22.90 -15.71 -11.69
C GLN A 113 22.45 -15.27 -13.09
N ALA A 114 21.68 -14.19 -13.20
CA ALA A 114 21.25 -13.65 -14.49
C ALA A 114 22.42 -13.13 -15.33
N GLU A 115 23.48 -12.64 -14.66
CA GLU A 115 24.72 -12.22 -15.30
C GLU A 115 25.55 -13.40 -15.79
N GLU A 116 25.67 -14.46 -14.99
CA GLU A 116 26.31 -15.73 -15.38
C GLU A 116 25.59 -16.41 -16.56
N GLU A 117 24.26 -16.37 -16.58
CA GLU A 117 23.43 -16.90 -17.66
C GLU A 117 23.38 -16.00 -18.91
N GLY A 118 24.01 -14.81 -18.88
CA GLY A 118 24.02 -13.86 -20.00
C GLY A 118 22.69 -13.15 -20.26
N LEU A 119 21.69 -13.30 -19.38
CA LEU A 119 20.37 -12.69 -19.53
C LEU A 119 20.45 -11.16 -19.52
N HIS A 120 21.32 -10.61 -18.66
CA HIS A 120 21.55 -9.17 -18.58
C HIS A 120 22.05 -8.58 -19.92
N THR A 121 22.89 -9.33 -20.65
CA THR A 121 23.42 -8.92 -21.95
C THR A 121 22.31 -8.83 -22.97
N ILE A 122 21.44 -9.84 -23.05
CA ILE A 122 20.26 -9.85 -23.94
C ILE A 122 19.38 -8.62 -23.66
N LEU A 123 19.09 -8.36 -22.39
CA LEU A 123 18.26 -7.23 -21.96
C LEU A 123 18.91 -5.88 -22.32
N MET A 124 20.19 -5.69 -22.00
CA MET A 124 20.91 -4.45 -22.32
C MET A 124 21.03 -4.22 -23.82
N GLU A 125 21.33 -5.27 -24.59
CA GLU A 125 21.36 -5.18 -26.04
C GLU A 125 19.98 -4.79 -26.59
N ALA A 126 18.90 -5.33 -26.04
CA ALA A 126 17.54 -4.94 -26.39
C ALA A 126 17.19 -3.49 -26.00
N GLY A 127 18.01 -2.82 -25.18
CA GLY A 127 17.82 -1.43 -24.76
C GLY A 127 17.23 -1.25 -23.37
N PHE A 128 17.11 -2.33 -22.58
CA PHE A 128 16.69 -2.25 -21.20
C PHE A 128 17.84 -1.77 -20.30
N ASP A 129 17.51 -0.94 -19.32
CA ASP A 129 18.44 -0.51 -18.27
C ASP A 129 18.53 -1.56 -17.16
N TRP A 130 19.67 -2.25 -17.07
CA TRP A 130 19.94 -3.29 -16.07
C TRP A 130 20.44 -2.70 -14.75
N ARG A 131 19.60 -2.76 -13.71
CA ARG A 131 19.82 -2.05 -12.44
C ARG A 131 20.38 -2.95 -11.32
N GLU A 132 20.75 -2.29 -10.23
CA GLU A 132 21.09 -2.95 -8.96
C GLU A 132 19.85 -3.48 -8.23
N PRO A 133 19.96 -4.56 -7.44
CA PRO A 133 18.84 -5.14 -6.74
C PRO A 133 18.25 -4.19 -5.69
N GLY A 134 16.92 -4.06 -5.66
CA GLY A 134 16.26 -3.23 -4.67
C GLY A 134 14.78 -2.97 -4.97
N CYS A 135 14.15 -2.12 -4.17
CA CYS A 135 12.75 -1.74 -4.38
C CYS A 135 12.56 -0.87 -5.64
N SER A 136 13.55 -0.02 -6.00
CA SER A 136 13.51 0.87 -7.17
C SER A 136 12.13 1.58 -7.29
N MET A 137 11.50 1.55 -8.47
CA MET A 137 10.23 2.21 -8.77
C MET A 137 9.03 1.58 -8.07
N CYS A 138 9.10 0.33 -7.57
CA CYS A 138 8.00 -0.32 -6.86
C CYS A 138 7.53 0.48 -5.62
N LEU A 139 8.47 1.18 -4.98
CA LEU A 139 8.19 2.12 -3.88
C LEU A 139 8.48 3.58 -4.29
N ALA A 140 9.38 3.82 -5.25
CA ALA A 140 9.73 5.15 -5.76
C ALA A 140 10.16 6.14 -4.67
N MET A 141 10.97 5.68 -3.70
CA MET A 141 11.67 6.53 -2.72
C MET A 141 13.06 6.98 -3.17
N ASN A 142 13.43 6.58 -4.39
CA ASN A 142 14.67 6.87 -5.10
C ASN A 142 14.34 7.64 -6.41
N PRO A 143 15.34 7.98 -7.25
CA PRO A 143 15.09 8.68 -8.51
C PRO A 143 14.27 7.89 -9.55
N ASP A 144 14.09 6.57 -9.39
CA ASP A 144 13.27 5.77 -10.30
C ASP A 144 11.79 6.03 -10.00
N LYS A 145 11.22 6.99 -10.73
CA LYS A 145 9.83 7.43 -10.57
C LYS A 145 9.20 7.82 -11.90
N LEU A 146 7.87 7.77 -11.92
CA LEU A 146 7.05 8.35 -12.96
C LEU A 146 6.91 9.87 -12.75
N LEU A 147 6.85 10.60 -13.86
CA LEU A 147 6.42 11.98 -13.92
C LEU A 147 4.88 12.02 -14.08
N PRO A 148 4.24 13.16 -13.74
CA PRO A 148 2.81 13.32 -13.95
C PRO A 148 2.40 13.01 -15.40
N GLY A 149 1.41 12.15 -15.57
CA GLY A 149 0.88 11.74 -16.87
C GLY A 149 1.63 10.59 -17.55
N GLU A 150 2.87 10.29 -17.16
CA GLU A 150 3.61 9.14 -17.70
C GLU A 150 2.91 7.83 -17.34
N ARG A 151 2.91 6.89 -18.29
CA ARG A 151 2.31 5.57 -18.15
C ARG A 151 3.37 4.47 -18.09
N CYS A 152 3.23 3.59 -17.11
CA CYS A 152 4.14 2.48 -16.86
C CYS A 152 3.46 1.12 -17.03
N ALA A 153 4.09 0.21 -17.79
CA ALA A 153 3.88 -1.22 -17.65
C ALA A 153 4.81 -1.76 -16.55
N SER A 154 4.25 -2.23 -15.44
CA SER A 154 4.97 -2.52 -14.21
C SER A 154 4.72 -3.94 -13.75
N THR A 155 5.76 -4.63 -13.30
CA THR A 155 5.66 -5.95 -12.68
C THR A 155 5.72 -5.86 -11.15
N SER A 156 5.36 -4.70 -10.61
CA SER A 156 5.14 -4.54 -9.17
C SER A 156 3.79 -5.16 -8.77
N ASN A 157 3.45 -5.10 -7.48
CA ASN A 157 2.19 -5.61 -6.95
C ASN A 157 1.19 -4.51 -6.57
N ARG A 158 1.53 -3.23 -6.79
CA ARG A 158 0.71 -2.09 -6.36
C ARG A 158 0.80 -0.94 -7.35
N ASN A 159 -0.35 -0.43 -7.76
CA ASN A 159 -0.52 0.71 -8.66
C ASN A 159 -1.44 1.80 -8.08
N PHE A 160 -1.51 1.91 -6.74
CA PHE A 160 -2.19 3.01 -6.06
C PHE A 160 -1.74 4.37 -6.60
N GLU A 161 -2.64 5.36 -6.51
CA GLU A 161 -2.36 6.71 -6.95
C GLU A 161 -1.10 7.26 -6.28
N GLY A 162 -0.25 7.91 -7.06
CA GLY A 162 1.03 8.42 -6.59
C GLY A 162 2.08 7.37 -6.23
N ARG A 163 1.79 6.06 -6.22
CA ARG A 163 2.70 5.00 -5.71
C ARG A 163 4.06 4.97 -6.39
N GLN A 164 4.10 4.90 -7.71
CA GLN A 164 5.35 4.88 -8.49
C GLN A 164 5.84 6.29 -8.89
N GLY A 165 5.16 7.34 -8.42
CA GLY A 165 5.41 8.74 -8.75
C GLY A 165 4.09 9.52 -8.75
N THR A 166 4.07 10.72 -8.18
CA THR A 166 2.87 11.56 -8.10
C THR A 166 2.32 11.84 -9.51
N GLY A 167 1.05 11.51 -9.73
CA GLY A 167 0.38 11.62 -11.03
C GLY A 167 0.83 10.61 -12.10
N GLY A 168 1.69 9.65 -11.75
CA GLY A 168 2.10 8.56 -12.65
C GLY A 168 1.03 7.48 -12.76
N ARG A 169 0.85 6.92 -13.96
CA ARG A 169 -0.19 5.95 -14.30
C ARG A 169 0.41 4.57 -14.45
N THR A 170 0.00 3.60 -13.64
CA THR A 170 0.67 2.30 -13.58
C THR A 170 -0.29 1.16 -13.88
N HIS A 171 0.14 0.28 -14.79
CA HIS A 171 -0.52 -0.97 -15.14
C HIS A 171 0.30 -2.14 -14.62
N LEU A 172 -0.31 -3.02 -13.82
CA LEU A 172 0.34 -4.22 -13.28
C LEU A 172 0.20 -5.38 -14.26
N MET A 173 1.29 -6.06 -14.59
CA MET A 173 1.30 -7.23 -15.47
C MET A 173 2.52 -8.13 -15.23
N SER A 174 2.57 -9.28 -15.91
CA SER A 174 3.70 -10.19 -15.83
C SER A 174 4.99 -9.65 -16.47
N PRO A 175 6.18 -10.15 -16.10
CA PRO A 175 7.47 -9.78 -16.72
C PRO A 175 7.51 -9.93 -18.24
N ALA A 176 6.96 -11.02 -18.75
CA ALA A 176 6.94 -11.29 -20.18
C ALA A 176 6.09 -10.24 -20.92
N MET A 177 4.91 -9.89 -20.39
CA MET A 177 4.05 -8.83 -20.95
C MET A 177 4.69 -7.46 -20.85
N ALA A 178 5.34 -7.14 -19.72
CA ALA A 178 6.04 -5.87 -19.56
C ALA A 178 7.20 -5.74 -20.56
N ALA A 179 7.98 -6.82 -20.77
CA ALA A 179 9.03 -6.84 -21.78
C ALA A 179 8.46 -6.65 -23.20
N LEU A 180 7.33 -7.30 -23.53
CA LEU A 180 6.65 -7.10 -24.81
C LEU A 180 6.18 -5.64 -24.97
N ALA A 181 5.59 -5.06 -23.93
CA ALA A 181 5.16 -3.67 -23.94
C ALA A 181 6.31 -2.69 -24.13
N ALA A 182 7.51 -3.00 -23.63
CA ALA A 182 8.70 -2.20 -23.87
C ALA A 182 9.10 -2.21 -25.36
N ILE A 183 9.01 -3.38 -26.01
CA ILE A 183 9.38 -3.55 -27.42
C ILE A 183 8.35 -2.92 -28.35
N GLN A 184 7.06 -3.03 -28.02
CA GLN A 184 5.98 -2.50 -28.86
C GLN A 184 5.64 -1.03 -28.57
N GLY A 185 5.98 -0.53 -27.38
CA GLY A 185 5.57 0.78 -26.89
C GLY A 185 4.11 0.88 -26.47
N THR A 186 3.40 -0.24 -26.42
CA THR A 186 2.00 -0.32 -26.01
C THR A 186 1.74 -1.56 -25.16
N LEU A 187 0.69 -1.56 -24.34
CA LEU A 187 0.18 -2.76 -23.69
C LEU A 187 -0.21 -3.79 -24.74
N ALA A 188 0.16 -5.05 -24.53
CA ALA A 188 0.00 -6.10 -25.54
C ALA A 188 -0.16 -7.49 -24.92
N ASP A 189 -0.76 -8.39 -25.68
CA ASP A 189 -0.90 -9.80 -25.30
C ASP A 189 0.40 -10.56 -25.55
N ILE A 190 0.91 -11.24 -24.51
CA ILE A 190 2.13 -12.03 -24.61
C ILE A 190 2.04 -13.15 -25.66
N ARG A 191 0.83 -13.61 -25.98
CA ARG A 191 0.61 -14.66 -26.98
C ARG A 191 0.93 -14.22 -28.41
N ASP A 192 1.04 -12.92 -28.64
CA ASP A 192 1.44 -12.35 -29.93
C ASP A 192 2.96 -12.14 -30.03
N ALA A 193 3.73 -12.43 -28.97
CA ALA A 193 5.17 -12.23 -28.95
C ALA A 193 5.93 -13.29 -29.76
N THR A 194 7.02 -12.85 -30.40
CA THR A 194 8.10 -13.76 -30.78
C THR A 194 8.95 -14.05 -29.54
N VAL A 195 8.95 -15.28 -29.06
CA VAL A 195 9.70 -15.71 -27.86
C VAL A 195 10.82 -16.64 -28.29
N ALA A 196 12.07 -16.29 -27.98
CA ALA A 196 13.18 -17.19 -28.26
C ALA A 196 13.26 -18.34 -27.25
N GLU A 197 13.73 -19.50 -27.73
CA GLU A 197 14.19 -20.56 -26.83
C GLU A 197 15.53 -20.14 -26.21
N LEU A 198 15.51 -19.87 -24.91
CA LEU A 198 16.75 -19.66 -24.13
C LEU A 198 17.40 -21.02 -23.81
N PRO A 199 18.73 -21.05 -23.58
CA PRO A 199 19.42 -22.25 -23.13
C PRO A 199 18.75 -22.87 -21.90
N THR A 200 18.71 -24.21 -21.85
CA THR A 200 18.10 -24.93 -20.73
C THR A 200 18.75 -24.48 -19.43
N PRO A 201 17.96 -24.01 -18.45
CA PRO A 201 18.53 -23.51 -17.21
C PRO A 201 19.17 -24.64 -16.40
N PRO A 202 20.17 -24.34 -15.56
CA PRO A 202 20.71 -25.31 -14.62
C PRO A 202 19.61 -25.79 -13.65
N THR A 203 19.81 -26.96 -13.05
CA THR A 203 18.89 -27.51 -12.04
C THR A 203 18.67 -26.53 -10.88
N ALA A 204 17.43 -26.44 -10.41
CA ALA A 204 17.06 -25.57 -9.28
C ALA A 204 18.02 -25.78 -8.08
N GLY A 205 18.55 -24.68 -7.54
CA GLY A 205 19.47 -24.69 -6.41
C GLY A 205 20.96 -24.91 -6.76
N ALA A 206 21.32 -25.22 -8.01
CA ALA A 206 22.72 -25.38 -8.43
C ALA A 206 23.56 -24.13 -8.15
N PHE A 207 23.03 -22.96 -8.50
CA PHE A 207 23.68 -21.67 -8.25
C PHE A 207 23.93 -21.40 -6.76
N THR A 208 22.99 -21.82 -5.90
CA THR A 208 23.05 -21.55 -4.46
C THR A 208 23.82 -22.60 -3.65
N ALA A 209 24.12 -23.77 -4.23
CA ALA A 209 24.64 -24.93 -3.50
C ALA A 209 26.01 -24.72 -2.84
N GLY A 210 26.82 -23.78 -3.35
CA GLY A 210 28.15 -23.46 -2.84
C GLY A 210 28.26 -22.15 -2.07
N LEU A 211 27.15 -21.42 -1.86
CA LEU A 211 27.21 -20.09 -1.27
C LEU A 211 27.32 -20.14 0.26
N THR A 212 28.29 -19.41 0.81
CA THR A 212 28.45 -19.20 2.26
C THR A 212 28.23 -17.73 2.61
N PHE A 213 27.33 -17.46 3.55
CA PHE A 213 27.11 -16.10 4.07
C PHE A 213 27.83 -15.93 5.40
N THR A 214 28.81 -15.02 5.43
CA THR A 214 29.43 -14.58 6.68
C THR A 214 28.74 -13.28 7.11
N PRO A 215 28.05 -13.24 8.27
CA PRO A 215 27.50 -12.00 8.80
C PRO A 215 28.60 -10.94 8.91
N ALA A 216 28.27 -9.69 8.62
CA ALA A 216 29.17 -8.59 8.94
C ALA A 216 29.48 -8.61 10.44
N ALA A 217 30.72 -8.28 10.82
CA ALA A 217 31.11 -8.20 12.21
C ALA A 217 30.15 -7.28 12.97
N ALA A 218 29.73 -7.69 14.17
CA ALA A 218 28.82 -6.90 15.00
C ALA A 218 29.41 -5.50 15.20
N ALA A 219 28.69 -4.47 14.77
CA ALA A 219 29.06 -3.10 15.10
C ALA A 219 29.10 -2.97 16.62
N THR A 220 30.19 -2.40 17.16
CA THR A 220 30.28 -2.03 18.57
C THR A 220 29.15 -1.07 18.90
N LYS A 221 28.14 -1.55 19.62
CA LYS A 221 27.03 -0.72 20.11
C LYS A 221 27.58 0.27 21.13
N GLU A 222 27.65 1.55 20.79
CA GLU A 222 27.60 2.60 21.79
C GLU A 222 26.21 2.53 22.45
N GLN A 223 26.20 2.29 23.76
CA GLN A 223 24.97 2.38 24.55
C GLN A 223 24.50 3.84 24.54
N SER A 224 23.50 4.13 23.72
CA SER A 224 22.74 5.36 23.83
C SER A 224 22.05 5.40 25.19
N ALA A 225 22.28 6.47 25.93
CA ALA A 225 21.73 6.72 27.25
C ALA A 225 20.19 6.77 27.25
N THR A 226 19.62 6.27 28.35
CA THR A 226 18.28 6.54 28.91
C THR A 226 17.16 6.75 27.90
N ALA A 227 16.50 5.65 27.49
CA ALA A 227 15.11 5.74 27.06
C ALA A 227 14.30 6.31 28.22
N GLY A 228 13.76 7.52 28.07
CA GLY A 228 12.75 8.05 28.99
C GLY A 228 11.58 7.08 29.07
N ALA A 229 10.92 7.01 30.23
CA ALA A 229 9.70 6.24 30.39
C ALA A 229 8.74 6.54 29.24
N SER A 230 8.25 5.52 28.54
CA SER A 230 7.23 5.72 27.52
C SER A 230 6.02 6.37 28.19
N GLU A 231 5.60 7.55 27.74
CA GLU A 231 4.41 8.24 28.28
C GLU A 231 3.08 7.52 27.93
N GLY A 232 3.14 6.28 27.44
CA GLY A 232 1.99 5.53 26.96
C GLY A 232 1.37 6.15 25.71
N MET A 233 0.18 5.68 25.36
CA MET A 233 -0.63 6.29 24.30
C MET A 233 -1.76 7.14 24.88
N ALA A 234 -2.32 8.04 24.06
CA ALA A 234 -3.47 8.85 24.48
C ALA A 234 -4.65 7.95 24.87
N LYS A 235 -5.29 8.28 26.00
CA LYS A 235 -6.47 7.56 26.49
C LYS A 235 -7.69 7.89 25.62
N PHE A 236 -8.55 6.91 25.40
CA PHE A 236 -9.82 7.06 24.70
C PHE A 236 -10.96 6.58 25.59
N THR A 237 -11.91 7.45 25.94
CA THR A 237 -13.12 7.11 26.71
C THR A 237 -14.37 7.58 25.98
N LYS A 238 -14.58 8.89 25.93
CA LYS A 238 -15.68 9.53 25.19
C LYS A 238 -15.14 10.57 24.21
N LEU A 239 -15.77 10.66 23.05
CA LEU A 239 -15.38 11.58 21.99
C LEU A 239 -16.62 12.19 21.35
N ARG A 240 -16.78 13.50 21.45
CA ARG A 240 -17.84 14.26 20.77
C ARG A 240 -17.24 15.19 19.73
N SER A 241 -17.77 15.15 18.51
CA SER A 241 -17.34 15.98 17.37
C SER A 241 -18.38 15.93 16.26
N ILE A 242 -18.46 16.98 15.45
CA ILE A 242 -18.98 16.85 14.07
C ILE A 242 -17.99 15.95 13.32
N ALA A 243 -18.47 14.89 12.69
CA ALA A 243 -17.62 13.99 11.93
C ALA A 243 -17.26 14.58 10.55
N ALA A 244 -16.13 14.18 10.00
CA ALA A 244 -15.73 14.52 8.63
C ALA A 244 -16.14 13.40 7.67
N PRO A 245 -16.97 13.67 6.64
CA PRO A 245 -17.39 12.65 5.68
C PRO A 245 -16.37 12.49 4.55
N LEU A 246 -15.58 11.41 4.58
CA LEU A 246 -14.63 11.03 3.53
C LEU A 246 -15.20 9.88 2.69
N ASP A 247 -16.11 10.22 1.77
CA ASP A 247 -16.82 9.27 0.90
C ASP A 247 -15.92 8.74 -0.24
N ILE A 248 -14.88 8.02 0.17
CA ILE A 248 -13.86 7.42 -0.67
C ILE A 248 -13.67 5.98 -0.19
N MET A 249 -13.86 5.02 -1.10
CA MET A 249 -13.49 3.61 -0.86
C MET A 249 -12.01 3.39 -1.17
N ASN A 250 -11.46 2.33 -0.59
CA ASN A 250 -10.06 1.93 -0.78
C ASN A 250 -9.09 3.07 -0.47
N VAL A 251 -9.36 3.85 0.58
CA VAL A 251 -8.40 4.83 1.08
C VAL A 251 -7.17 4.08 1.57
N ASP A 252 -6.14 4.01 0.73
CA ASP A 252 -4.93 3.26 1.03
C ASP A 252 -3.94 4.08 1.85
N THR A 253 -2.93 3.42 2.38
CA THR A 253 -1.90 4.05 3.23
C THR A 253 -0.94 4.98 2.49
N ASP A 254 -0.82 4.89 1.16
CA ASP A 254 -0.15 5.89 0.34
C ASP A 254 -1.01 7.16 0.21
N MET A 255 -2.34 7.05 0.11
CA MET A 255 -3.26 8.19 0.20
C MET A 255 -3.20 8.87 1.58
N ILE A 256 -3.18 8.08 2.66
CA ILE A 256 -3.15 8.62 4.04
C ILE A 256 -1.82 9.34 4.32
N ILE A 257 -0.68 8.72 4.00
CA ILE A 257 0.63 9.34 4.16
C ILE A 257 1.58 8.88 3.05
N PRO A 258 1.84 9.74 2.05
CA PRO A 258 2.70 9.40 0.93
C PRO A 258 4.12 9.04 1.35
N LYS A 259 4.75 8.14 0.58
CA LYS A 259 6.06 7.55 0.93
C LYS A 259 7.20 8.56 1.13
N GLN A 260 7.11 9.75 0.52
CA GLN A 260 8.13 10.80 0.65
C GLN A 260 8.30 11.28 2.10
N PHE A 261 7.27 11.13 2.94
CA PHE A 261 7.30 11.55 4.34
C PHE A 261 7.83 10.46 5.29
N LEU A 262 8.15 9.26 4.80
CA LEU A 262 8.53 8.10 5.62
C LEU A 262 10.03 8.00 5.90
N LYS A 263 10.79 9.06 5.66
CA LYS A 263 12.24 9.12 5.97
C LYS A 263 12.52 9.54 7.41
N THR A 264 11.50 9.95 8.16
CA THR A 264 11.62 10.39 9.55
C THR A 264 11.42 9.22 10.52
N ILE A 265 12.07 9.29 11.67
CA ILE A 265 11.84 8.40 12.81
C ILE A 265 10.93 9.04 13.87
N LYS A 266 10.54 10.30 13.68
CA LYS A 266 9.66 11.04 14.60
C LYS A 266 8.21 10.59 14.41
N ARG A 267 7.50 10.42 15.52
CA ARG A 267 6.07 10.05 15.55
C ARG A 267 5.12 11.27 15.46
N THR A 268 5.63 12.48 15.63
CA THR A 268 4.85 13.74 15.64
C THR A 268 5.24 14.67 14.49
N GLY A 269 4.39 15.66 14.19
CA GLY A 269 4.58 16.60 13.09
C GLY A 269 4.24 16.02 11.71
N LEU A 270 3.51 14.90 11.68
CA LEU A 270 3.06 14.21 10.47
C LEU A 270 1.65 14.64 10.04
N GLY A 271 0.90 15.38 10.87
CA GLY A 271 -0.46 15.83 10.57
C GLY A 271 -0.54 16.75 9.35
N VAL A 272 0.52 17.52 9.09
CA VAL A 272 0.65 18.33 7.85
C VAL A 272 0.73 17.45 6.59
N SER A 273 1.23 16.21 6.73
CA SER A 273 1.41 15.23 5.64
C SER A 273 0.23 14.26 5.51
N ALA A 274 -0.72 14.26 6.44
CA ALA A 274 -1.92 13.43 6.36
C ALA A 274 -2.73 13.83 5.12
N PHE A 275 -3.08 12.87 4.27
CA PHE A 275 -3.81 13.06 3.02
C PHE A 275 -3.19 14.10 2.08
N TYR A 276 -1.85 14.19 2.07
CA TYR A 276 -1.14 15.30 1.41
C TYR A 276 -1.55 15.53 -0.05
N GLU A 277 -1.60 14.49 -0.88
CA GLU A 277 -1.94 14.64 -2.31
C GLU A 277 -3.41 15.06 -2.55
N LEU A 278 -4.29 14.86 -1.56
CA LEU A 278 -5.68 15.31 -1.61
C LEU A 278 -5.85 16.71 -1.01
N ARG A 279 -5.06 17.02 0.04
CA ARG A 279 -5.12 18.27 0.80
C ARG A 279 -4.41 19.43 0.14
N TYR A 280 -3.39 19.19 -0.66
CA TYR A 280 -2.61 20.26 -1.27
C TYR A 280 -2.61 20.14 -2.79
N THR A 281 -2.77 21.30 -3.43
CA THR A 281 -2.52 21.46 -4.85
C THR A 281 -1.02 21.31 -5.16
N PRO A 282 -0.63 21.06 -6.43
CA PRO A 282 0.78 20.96 -6.81
C PRO A 282 1.63 22.20 -6.44
N ASP A 283 1.01 23.37 -6.36
CA ASP A 283 1.67 24.63 -5.96
C ASP A 283 1.85 24.76 -4.43
N GLY A 284 1.39 23.77 -3.66
CA GLY A 284 1.49 23.72 -2.20
C GLY A 284 0.38 24.45 -1.46
N ASN A 285 -0.59 25.05 -2.16
CA ASN A 285 -1.78 25.65 -1.55
C ASN A 285 -2.75 24.56 -1.11
N GLU A 286 -3.49 24.78 -0.03
CA GLU A 286 -4.56 23.85 0.37
C GLU A 286 -5.66 23.78 -0.70
N ASN A 287 -6.09 22.55 -1.01
CA ASN A 287 -7.22 22.28 -1.87
C ASN A 287 -8.52 22.58 -1.11
N PRO A 288 -9.28 23.63 -1.47
CA PRO A 288 -10.49 24.01 -0.74
C PRO A 288 -11.61 22.96 -0.87
N ASP A 289 -11.57 22.11 -1.89
CA ASP A 289 -12.62 21.11 -2.15
C ASP A 289 -12.43 19.84 -1.33
N PHE A 290 -11.26 19.64 -0.71
CA PHE A 290 -11.04 18.47 0.12
C PHE A 290 -11.67 18.63 1.50
N VAL A 291 -12.41 17.61 1.94
CA VAL A 291 -13.23 17.66 3.15
C VAL A 291 -12.47 18.12 4.40
N LEU A 292 -11.25 17.60 4.64
CA LEU A 292 -10.47 17.95 5.83
C LEU A 292 -9.84 19.36 5.77
N ASN A 293 -9.98 20.07 4.65
CA ASN A 293 -9.58 21.48 4.56
C ASN A 293 -10.75 22.44 4.79
N GLN A 294 -11.98 21.95 4.90
CA GLN A 294 -13.19 22.77 5.07
C GLN A 294 -13.60 22.84 6.54
N GLU A 295 -14.15 23.97 6.98
CA GLU A 295 -14.84 24.05 8.28
C GLU A 295 -16.25 23.45 8.17
N PRO A 296 -16.75 22.74 9.20
CA PRO A 296 -16.12 22.48 10.50
C PRO A 296 -15.14 21.28 10.52
N TYR A 297 -15.03 20.54 9.41
CA TYR A 297 -14.32 19.25 9.36
C TYR A 297 -12.80 19.33 9.61
N ARG A 298 -12.18 20.49 9.37
CA ARG A 298 -10.78 20.75 9.67
C ARG A 298 -10.41 20.49 11.13
N THR A 299 -11.36 20.72 12.03
CA THR A 299 -11.17 20.50 13.47
C THR A 299 -11.86 19.23 13.97
N SER A 300 -12.38 18.41 13.04
CA SER A 300 -13.05 17.16 13.37
C SER A 300 -12.10 16.18 14.05
N LYS A 301 -12.62 15.49 15.06
CA LYS A 301 -11.94 14.38 15.74
C LYS A 301 -12.39 13.01 15.23
N ILE A 302 -13.41 12.96 14.37
CA ILE A 302 -14.02 11.73 13.88
C ILE A 302 -14.04 11.75 12.35
N LEU A 303 -13.55 10.68 11.72
CA LEU A 303 -13.60 10.49 10.28
C LEU A 303 -14.59 9.36 9.97
N VAL A 304 -15.58 9.61 9.12
CA VAL A 304 -16.46 8.56 8.57
C VAL A 304 -16.05 8.34 7.12
N ALA A 305 -15.61 7.14 6.78
CA ALA A 305 -15.00 6.83 5.50
C ALA A 305 -15.70 5.68 4.76
N GLY A 306 -15.46 5.60 3.45
CA GLY A 306 -15.92 4.49 2.61
C GLY A 306 -15.22 3.16 2.93
N ASP A 307 -15.59 2.11 2.20
CA ASP A 307 -15.15 0.73 2.46
C ASP A 307 -13.63 0.51 2.29
N ASN A 308 -13.10 -0.49 3.00
CA ASN A 308 -11.72 -0.96 2.92
C ASN A 308 -10.66 0.11 3.25
N PHE A 309 -10.85 0.82 4.36
CA PHE A 309 -9.97 1.90 4.79
C PHE A 309 -8.62 1.40 5.31
N GLY A 310 -7.55 2.11 4.98
CA GLY A 310 -6.19 1.82 5.42
C GLY A 310 -5.53 0.65 4.70
N CYS A 311 -5.98 0.31 3.49
CA CYS A 311 -5.40 -0.79 2.73
C CYS A 311 -3.96 -0.49 2.22
N GLY A 312 -3.27 -1.51 1.72
CA GLY A 312 -1.92 -1.36 1.17
C GLY A 312 -0.78 -1.62 2.16
N SER A 313 0.12 -0.65 2.38
CA SER A 313 1.34 -0.81 3.18
C SER A 313 1.08 -0.92 4.67
N SER A 314 1.94 -1.65 5.37
CA SER A 314 1.92 -1.81 6.83
C SER A 314 2.42 -0.59 7.64
N ARG A 315 2.47 0.60 7.03
CA ARG A 315 3.16 1.76 7.62
C ARG A 315 2.41 2.29 8.85
N GLU A 316 3.03 2.22 10.02
CA GLU A 316 2.48 2.79 11.28
C GLU A 316 2.38 4.32 11.26
N HIS A 317 3.07 4.97 10.31
CA HIS A 317 2.96 6.41 10.09
C HIS A 317 1.55 6.84 9.69
N ALA A 318 0.72 5.95 9.13
CA ALA A 318 -0.64 6.28 8.70
C ALA A 318 -1.54 6.69 9.88
N PRO A 319 -1.71 5.87 10.95
CA PRO A 319 -2.44 6.33 12.13
C PRO A 319 -1.77 7.52 12.82
N TRP A 320 -0.43 7.61 12.85
CA TRP A 320 0.26 8.78 13.43
C TRP A 320 -0.12 10.08 12.72
N ALA A 321 -0.12 10.09 11.38
CA ALA A 321 -0.48 11.27 10.60
C ALA A 321 -1.94 11.67 10.82
N ILE A 322 -2.86 10.70 10.85
CA ILE A 322 -4.30 10.95 11.11
C ILE A 322 -4.51 11.54 12.52
N GLN A 323 -3.84 10.98 13.52
CA GLN A 323 -3.94 11.47 14.90
C GLN A 323 -3.31 12.85 15.10
N ASP A 324 -2.12 13.07 14.53
CA ASP A 324 -1.40 14.34 14.61
C ASP A 324 -2.13 15.45 13.81
N PHE A 325 -2.97 15.08 12.83
CA PHE A 325 -3.93 15.99 12.20
C PHE A 325 -5.10 16.36 13.15
N GLY A 326 -5.45 15.49 14.09
CA GLY A 326 -6.48 15.73 15.11
C GLY A 326 -7.57 14.67 15.20
N ILE A 327 -7.59 13.69 14.28
CA ILE A 327 -8.62 12.65 14.21
C ILE A 327 -8.26 11.51 15.19
N GLN A 328 -9.18 11.19 16.09
CA GLN A 328 -9.00 10.18 17.14
C GLN A 328 -9.82 8.91 16.88
N CYS A 329 -10.83 8.99 16.01
CA CYS A 329 -11.65 7.85 15.63
C CYS A 329 -11.89 7.83 14.11
N VAL A 330 -11.82 6.63 13.52
CA VAL A 330 -12.20 6.38 12.13
C VAL A 330 -13.32 5.35 12.10
N ILE A 331 -14.40 5.64 11.39
CA ILE A 331 -15.56 4.77 11.20
C ILE A 331 -15.62 4.40 9.72
N SER A 332 -15.74 3.10 9.42
CA SER A 332 -15.86 2.60 8.05
C SER A 332 -16.62 1.27 8.05
N THR A 333 -17.03 0.79 6.88
CA THR A 333 -17.62 -0.54 6.72
C THR A 333 -16.59 -1.65 6.89
N SER A 334 -15.33 -1.40 6.53
CA SER A 334 -14.24 -2.33 6.74
C SER A 334 -12.88 -1.64 6.80
N PHE A 335 -11.90 -2.32 7.39
CA PHE A 335 -10.51 -1.86 7.47
C PHE A 335 -9.58 -2.98 7.04
N ALA A 336 -8.46 -2.63 6.44
CA ALA A 336 -7.36 -3.57 6.31
C ALA A 336 -6.76 -3.91 7.68
N ASP A 337 -6.49 -5.18 7.91
CA ASP A 337 -6.15 -5.71 9.24
C ASP A 337 -4.93 -5.03 9.89
N ILE A 338 -3.89 -4.76 9.12
CA ILE A 338 -2.66 -4.15 9.66
C ILE A 338 -2.95 -2.72 10.11
N PHE A 339 -3.63 -1.92 9.30
CA PHE A 339 -4.01 -0.57 9.68
C PHE A 339 -4.92 -0.59 10.92
N TYR A 340 -5.94 -1.46 10.91
CA TYR A 340 -6.86 -1.65 12.05
C TYR A 340 -6.12 -1.94 13.35
N ASN A 341 -5.13 -2.84 13.30
CA ASN A 341 -4.30 -3.17 14.47
C ASN A 341 -3.38 -2.02 14.89
N ASN A 342 -2.76 -1.34 13.92
CA ASN A 342 -1.90 -0.19 14.19
C ASN A 342 -2.68 0.97 14.84
N CYS A 343 -3.97 1.14 14.54
CA CYS A 343 -4.79 2.17 15.20
C CYS A 343 -4.80 1.97 16.73
N PHE A 344 -5.12 0.75 17.19
CA PHE A 344 -5.18 0.44 18.62
C PHE A 344 -3.83 0.62 19.32
N LYS A 345 -2.73 0.27 18.64
CA LYS A 345 -1.36 0.44 19.18
C LYS A 345 -0.96 1.90 19.37
N ASN A 346 -1.69 2.83 18.74
CA ASN A 346 -1.37 4.25 18.74
C ASN A 346 -2.45 5.10 19.42
N GLY A 347 -3.47 4.51 20.04
CA GLY A 347 -4.50 5.26 20.76
C GLY A 347 -5.62 5.79 19.87
N MET A 348 -5.78 5.24 18.66
CA MET A 348 -6.87 5.59 17.74
C MET A 348 -7.93 4.49 17.76
N LEU A 349 -9.21 4.86 17.77
CA LEU A 349 -10.32 3.92 17.75
C LEU A 349 -10.86 3.73 16.31
N PRO A 350 -10.62 2.58 15.66
CA PRO A 350 -11.31 2.23 14.42
C PRO A 350 -12.63 1.49 14.73
N ILE A 351 -13.74 1.92 14.14
CA ILE A 351 -15.07 1.33 14.34
C ILE A 351 -15.59 0.77 13.01
N LYS A 352 -15.90 -0.53 13.00
CA LYS A 352 -16.56 -1.21 11.86
C LYS A 352 -18.07 -1.19 12.06
N LEU A 353 -18.82 -0.71 11.06
CA LEU A 353 -20.29 -0.68 11.08
C LEU A 353 -20.88 -1.20 9.75
N PRO A 354 -22.14 -1.68 9.75
CA PRO A 354 -22.90 -1.91 8.52
C PRO A 354 -22.99 -0.68 7.60
N LYS A 355 -23.17 -0.92 6.30
CA LYS A 355 -23.14 0.13 5.25
C LYS A 355 -24.20 1.21 5.44
N ASP A 356 -25.39 0.83 5.87
CA ASP A 356 -26.52 1.72 6.15
C ASP A 356 -26.25 2.64 7.36
N GLU A 357 -25.62 2.13 8.41
CA GLU A 357 -25.21 2.94 9.57
C GLU A 357 -24.08 3.91 9.23
N VAL A 358 -23.07 3.47 8.46
CA VAL A 358 -22.02 4.37 7.95
C VAL A 358 -22.63 5.48 7.09
N ALA A 359 -23.58 5.15 6.21
CA ALA A 359 -24.27 6.13 5.39
C ALA A 359 -25.06 7.14 6.23
N ALA A 360 -25.76 6.68 7.27
CA ALA A 360 -26.49 7.55 8.20
C ALA A 360 -25.55 8.54 8.93
N LEU A 361 -24.38 8.06 9.36
CA LEU A 361 -23.36 8.92 9.99
C LEU A 361 -22.72 9.90 9.00
N MET A 362 -22.54 9.51 7.73
CA MET A 362 -22.10 10.45 6.68
C MET A 362 -23.15 11.55 6.43
N ASP A 363 -24.44 11.21 6.45
CA ASP A 363 -25.52 12.19 6.29
C ASP A 363 -25.58 13.18 7.46
N ASP A 364 -25.38 12.71 8.69
CA ASP A 364 -25.29 13.56 9.88
C ASP A 364 -24.10 14.51 9.78
N ALA A 365 -22.94 13.99 9.37
CA ALA A 365 -21.74 14.78 9.14
C ALA A 365 -21.98 15.90 8.11
N ARG A 366 -22.62 15.58 6.97
CA ARG A 366 -22.99 16.56 5.94
C ARG A 366 -23.98 17.63 6.42
N LYS A 367 -24.82 17.31 7.41
CA LYS A 367 -25.75 18.25 8.05
C LYS A 367 -25.09 19.06 9.17
N GLY A 368 -23.84 18.78 9.51
CA GLY A 368 -23.11 19.42 10.60
C GLY A 368 -23.57 18.99 11.99
N LEU A 369 -24.19 17.81 12.11
CA LEU A 369 -24.68 17.28 13.38
C LEU A 369 -23.52 16.64 14.16
N GLU A 370 -23.52 16.83 15.48
CA GLU A 370 -22.54 16.19 16.35
C GLU A 370 -22.92 14.74 16.66
N ILE A 371 -21.91 13.89 16.77
CA ILE A 371 -22.06 12.54 17.32
C ILE A 371 -21.13 12.37 18.53
N GLU A 372 -21.55 11.54 19.48
CA GLU A 372 -20.74 11.13 20.64
C GLU A 372 -20.41 9.65 20.56
N ILE A 373 -19.12 9.31 20.59
CA ILE A 373 -18.63 7.94 20.70
C ILE A 373 -18.31 7.68 22.17
N ASN A 374 -18.93 6.66 22.74
CA ASN A 374 -18.70 6.18 24.09
C ASN A 374 -18.08 4.78 24.01
N LEU A 375 -16.76 4.69 24.23
CA LEU A 375 -16.03 3.42 24.21
C LEU A 375 -16.32 2.56 25.46
N GLU A 376 -16.70 3.14 26.58
CA GLU A 376 -17.05 2.37 27.79
C GLU A 376 -18.31 1.55 27.57
N GLU A 377 -19.28 2.10 26.83
CA GLU A 377 -20.55 1.44 26.50
C GLU A 377 -20.57 0.81 25.10
N ASN A 378 -19.51 1.01 24.30
CA ASN A 378 -19.43 0.63 22.89
C ASN A 378 -20.58 1.18 22.03
N LYS A 379 -20.89 2.48 22.19
CA LYS A 379 -22.02 3.14 21.52
C LYS A 379 -21.62 4.43 20.82
N ILE A 380 -22.33 4.73 19.74
CA ILE A 380 -22.35 6.04 19.10
C ILE A 380 -23.74 6.63 19.32
N VAL A 381 -23.80 7.81 19.92
CA VAL A 381 -25.04 8.56 20.18
C VAL A 381 -25.14 9.69 19.16
N ARG A 382 -26.19 9.66 18.34
CA ARG A 382 -26.50 10.70 17.35
C ARG A 382 -27.25 11.87 18.03
N GLU A 383 -27.28 13.03 17.39
CA GLU A 383 -27.95 14.24 17.94
C GLU A 383 -29.45 14.04 18.25
N GLY A 384 -30.13 13.10 17.57
CA GLY A 384 -31.52 12.72 17.84
C GLY A 384 -31.72 11.74 19.01
N GLY A 385 -30.66 11.32 19.70
CA GLY A 385 -30.70 10.32 20.78
C GLY A 385 -30.73 8.86 20.30
N GLU A 386 -30.66 8.63 18.99
CA GLU A 386 -30.49 7.29 18.44
C GLU A 386 -29.09 6.76 18.78
N GLU A 387 -29.04 5.49 19.22
CA GLU A 387 -27.81 4.81 19.62
C GLU A 387 -27.46 3.71 18.63
N ILE A 388 -26.22 3.73 18.14
CA ILE A 388 -25.63 2.69 17.30
C ILE A 388 -24.61 1.94 18.15
N SER A 389 -24.73 0.62 18.23
CA SER A 389 -23.78 -0.22 18.98
C SER A 389 -22.68 -0.72 18.05
N PHE A 390 -21.45 -0.85 18.57
CA PHE A 390 -20.32 -1.40 17.82
C PHE A 390 -19.53 -2.42 18.63
N GLU A 391 -18.70 -3.21 17.95
CA GLU A 391 -17.87 -4.23 18.59
C GLU A 391 -16.42 -3.80 18.68
N VAL A 392 -15.82 -3.98 19.86
CA VAL A 392 -14.37 -3.86 20.10
C VAL A 392 -13.94 -5.00 21.00
N ASN A 393 -12.79 -5.60 20.70
CA ASN A 393 -12.19 -6.60 21.57
C ASN A 393 -11.86 -6.01 22.96
N GLU A 394 -12.27 -6.69 24.03
CA GLU A 394 -12.13 -6.21 25.41
C GLU A 394 -10.68 -5.85 25.81
N PHE A 395 -9.69 -6.60 25.36
CA PHE A 395 -8.28 -6.28 25.64
C PHE A 395 -7.86 -4.98 24.95
N ARG A 396 -8.27 -4.77 23.70
CA ARG A 396 -7.97 -3.53 22.97
C ARG A 396 -8.67 -2.32 23.59
N LYS A 397 -9.93 -2.50 23.99
CA LYS A 397 -10.71 -1.51 24.75
C LYS A 397 -10.00 -1.14 26.04
N HIS A 398 -9.56 -2.13 26.82
CA HIS A 398 -8.79 -1.91 28.04
C HIS A 398 -7.52 -1.09 27.76
N CYS A 399 -6.77 -1.40 26.71
CA CYS A 399 -5.56 -0.66 26.35
C CYS A 399 -5.86 0.80 26.00
N LEU A 400 -6.90 1.05 25.19
CA LEU A 400 -7.31 2.41 24.82
C LEU A 400 -7.80 3.24 26.01
N ILE A 401 -8.63 2.68 26.89
CA ILE A 401 -9.15 3.39 28.07
C ILE A 401 -8.00 3.77 29.02
N ASN A 402 -7.03 2.87 29.19
CA ASN A 402 -5.93 3.06 30.13
C ASN A 402 -4.68 3.72 29.52
N GLY A 403 -4.63 3.90 28.20
CA GLY A 403 -3.49 4.51 27.50
C GLY A 403 -2.25 3.61 27.43
N LEU A 404 -2.46 2.29 27.35
CA LEU A 404 -1.39 1.29 27.45
C LEU A 404 -0.85 0.90 26.07
N ASP A 405 0.33 1.38 25.71
CA ASP A 405 1.07 0.87 24.55
C ASP A 405 1.81 -0.45 24.90
N ASP A 406 2.50 -1.06 23.93
CA ASP A 406 3.22 -2.33 24.14
C ASP A 406 4.27 -2.23 25.27
N ILE A 407 4.87 -1.04 25.45
CA ILE A 407 5.82 -0.78 26.54
C ILE A 407 5.06 -0.66 27.86
N GLY A 408 4.00 0.14 27.93
CA GLY A 408 3.14 0.29 29.11
C GLY A 408 2.57 -1.04 29.60
N LEU A 409 2.15 -1.92 28.69
CA LEU A 409 1.74 -3.29 29.00
C LEU A 409 2.88 -4.12 29.62
N THR A 410 4.09 -4.00 29.07
CA THR A 410 5.28 -4.68 29.61
C THR A 410 5.63 -4.15 31.00
N MET A 411 5.55 -2.83 31.21
CA MET A 411 5.83 -2.19 32.49
C MET A 411 4.83 -2.57 33.59
N GLN A 412 3.63 -3.04 33.25
CA GLN A 412 2.71 -3.61 34.25
C GLN A 412 3.19 -4.94 34.84
N GLN A 413 4.16 -5.59 34.20
CA GLN A 413 4.76 -6.86 34.63
C GLN A 413 6.16 -6.67 35.24
N ASP A 414 6.56 -5.44 35.59
CA ASP A 414 7.91 -5.10 36.04
C ASP A 414 8.39 -5.98 37.22
N ASP A 415 7.52 -6.23 38.20
CA ASP A 415 7.80 -7.11 39.32
C ASP A 415 8.08 -8.56 38.88
N LEU A 416 7.31 -9.09 37.91
CA LEU A 416 7.52 -10.45 37.39
C LEU A 416 8.78 -10.54 36.53
N ILE A 417 9.06 -9.51 35.73
CA ILE A 417 10.29 -9.41 34.93
C ILE A 417 11.51 -9.39 35.85
N SER A 418 11.47 -8.57 36.91
CA SER A 418 12.54 -8.47 37.91
C SER A 418 12.78 -9.81 38.62
N GLN A 419 11.71 -10.51 39.00
CA GLN A 419 11.81 -11.85 39.60
C GLN A 419 12.38 -12.89 38.62
N PHE A 420 11.97 -12.85 37.36
CA PHE A 420 12.50 -13.72 36.32
C PHE A 420 13.99 -13.48 36.07
N GLU A 421 14.43 -12.23 35.95
CA GLU A 421 15.84 -11.86 35.73
C GLU A 421 16.72 -12.27 36.90
N ALA A 422 16.26 -12.06 38.14
CA ALA A 422 16.98 -12.51 39.33
C ALA A 422 17.18 -14.04 39.33
N ARG A 423 16.12 -14.79 39.01
CA ARG A 423 16.17 -16.25 38.88
C ARG A 423 17.04 -16.72 37.70
N ARG A 424 17.00 -16.01 36.58
CA ARG A 424 17.81 -16.31 35.38
C ARG A 424 19.30 -16.18 35.69
N ALA A 425 19.69 -15.10 36.38
CA ALA A 425 21.06 -14.85 36.80
C ALA A 425 21.58 -15.92 37.77
N GLU A 426 20.71 -16.43 38.66
CA GLU A 426 21.06 -17.52 39.59
C GLU A 426 21.23 -18.87 38.87
N LEU A 427 20.32 -19.21 37.95
CA LEU A 427 20.27 -20.54 37.32
C LEU A 427 21.17 -20.68 36.09
N MET A 428 21.44 -19.59 35.38
CA MET A 428 22.20 -19.58 34.11
C MET A 428 23.26 -18.47 34.09
N PRO A 429 24.24 -18.48 35.01
CA PRO A 429 25.25 -17.41 35.11
C PRO A 429 26.23 -17.35 33.91
N TRP A 430 26.17 -18.30 32.98
CA TRP A 430 27.00 -18.36 31.78
C TRP A 430 26.35 -17.70 30.54
N LEU A 431 25.11 -17.21 30.66
CA LEU A 431 24.44 -16.33 29.70
C LEU A 431 24.61 -14.88 30.14
#